data_AF-A0A8H6XI89-F1
#
_entry.id   AF-A0A8H6XI89-F1
#
_cell.length_a   1.000
_cell.length_b   1.000
_cell.length_c   1.000
_cell.angle_alpha   90.00
_cell.angle_beta   90.00
_cell.angle_gamma   90.00
#
_symmetry.space_group_name_H-M   'P 1'
#
loop_
_entity.id
_entity.type
_entity.pdbx_description
1 polymer ?
#
loop_
_entity_poly.entity_id
_entity_poly.type
_entity_poly.pdbx_seq_one_letter_code
_entity_poly.pdbx_strand_id
1 'polypeptide(L)'
;MAGASRTELLAWLNDLLQLNYTKVEQCGAGGAYLQVIDSIYGDIPMARVKMNAKHEYEYVANYKIMQTVFKNKKIDKPIPVEKLVKCKMQDNLEFLQWLKRFWDANYAGGEYDAVARRKGAPADPPATLAPIAAPGRSAAAAPAGRAGGRTPVSGHRSGTPNDAVVQALNGQVAELNQHLVGLEKERDFYFEKLRDIEILVQQKMETLEASGQDDETLREIQKILYSTEEGFEVPEGEEGGAVDEEETF
;
A
#
# COMPACT_ATOMS: atom_id res chain seq x y z
N MET A 1 -13.36 26.07 -12.00
CA MET A 1 -13.51 24.61 -12.13
C MET A 1 -12.81 23.98 -10.95
N ALA A 2 -13.56 23.48 -9.96
CA ALA A 2 -12.99 22.76 -8.84
C ALA A 2 -12.24 21.53 -9.38
N GLY A 3 -11.00 21.30 -8.94
CA GLY A 3 -10.25 20.10 -9.33
C GLY A 3 -10.93 18.84 -8.80
N ALA A 4 -10.82 17.74 -9.53
CA ALA A 4 -11.30 16.44 -9.06
C ALA A 4 -10.70 16.13 -7.68
N SER A 5 -11.54 15.61 -6.78
CA SER A 5 -11.13 15.24 -5.43
C SER A 5 -10.21 14.02 -5.45
N ARG A 6 -9.43 13.85 -4.37
CA ARG A 6 -8.54 12.69 -4.19
C ARG A 6 -9.25 11.37 -4.43
N THR A 7 -10.44 11.21 -3.87
CA THR A 7 -11.23 9.98 -3.94
C THR A 7 -11.71 9.72 -5.37
N GLU A 8 -12.18 10.74 -6.08
CA GLU A 8 -12.61 10.63 -7.47
C GLU A 8 -11.44 10.27 -8.40
N LEU A 9 -10.26 10.84 -8.16
CA LEU A 9 -9.07 10.55 -8.95
C LEU A 9 -8.59 9.10 -8.77
N LEU A 10 -8.60 8.59 -7.54
CA LEU A 10 -8.24 7.19 -7.28
C LEU A 10 -9.27 6.23 -7.87
N ALA A 11 -10.56 6.53 -7.73
CA ALA A 11 -11.63 5.73 -8.34
C ALA A 11 -11.46 5.68 -9.87
N TRP A 12 -11.29 6.83 -10.51
CA TRP A 12 -11.03 6.89 -11.96
C TRP A 12 -9.77 6.11 -12.38
N LEU A 13 -8.67 6.27 -11.64
CA LEU A 13 -7.42 5.57 -11.96
C LEU A 13 -7.58 4.05 -11.84
N ASN A 14 -8.23 3.58 -10.78
CA ASN A 14 -8.50 2.18 -10.53
C ASN A 14 -9.43 1.58 -11.59
N ASP A 15 -10.49 2.30 -11.98
CA ASP A 15 -11.42 1.87 -13.02
C ASP A 15 -10.73 1.79 -14.39
N LEU A 16 -9.97 2.83 -14.76
CA LEU A 16 -9.28 2.90 -16.05
C LEU A 16 -8.21 1.81 -16.19
N LEU A 17 -7.45 1.57 -15.12
CA LEU A 17 -6.28 0.71 -15.17
C LEU A 17 -6.49 -0.67 -14.56
N GLN A 18 -7.66 -0.95 -13.99
CA GLN A 18 -7.93 -2.16 -13.20
C GLN A 18 -6.87 -2.35 -12.11
N LEU A 19 -6.76 -1.34 -11.24
CA LEU A 19 -5.84 -1.28 -10.09
C LEU A 19 -6.63 -1.22 -8.78
N ASN A 20 -5.94 -1.44 -7.66
CA ASN A 20 -6.49 -1.34 -6.31
C ASN A 20 -5.73 -0.31 -5.46
N TYR A 21 -5.52 0.90 -5.99
CA TYR A 21 -4.84 1.97 -5.23
C TYR A 21 -5.80 2.60 -4.21
N THR A 22 -5.32 2.73 -2.98
CA THR A 22 -6.05 3.33 -1.85
C THR A 22 -5.46 4.67 -1.43
N LYS A 23 -4.24 4.97 -1.87
CA LYS A 23 -3.45 6.16 -1.54
C LYS A 23 -2.85 6.77 -2.81
N VAL A 24 -2.81 8.09 -2.91
CA VAL A 24 -2.25 8.78 -4.10
C VAL A 24 -0.74 8.61 -4.17
N GLU A 25 -0.09 8.45 -3.03
CA GLU A 25 1.32 8.16 -2.84
C GLU A 25 1.78 6.93 -3.64
N GLN A 26 0.88 5.96 -3.88
CA GLN A 26 1.14 4.77 -4.70
C GLN A 26 1.45 5.12 -6.16
N CYS A 27 0.94 6.25 -6.66
CA CYS A 27 1.26 6.72 -8.00
C CYS A 27 2.73 7.17 -8.13
N GLY A 28 3.41 7.44 -7.01
CA GLY A 28 4.81 7.87 -6.97
C GLY A 28 5.79 6.90 -7.62
N ALA A 29 5.42 5.62 -7.74
CA ALA A 29 6.20 4.63 -8.48
C ALA A 29 6.29 4.90 -10.00
N GLY A 30 5.39 5.75 -10.54
CA GLY A 30 5.38 6.20 -11.93
C GLY A 30 4.79 5.21 -12.94
N GLY A 31 4.58 3.94 -12.56
CA GLY A 31 4.00 2.92 -13.44
C GLY A 31 2.57 3.25 -13.87
N ALA A 32 1.71 3.62 -12.92
CA ALA A 32 0.33 4.04 -13.20
C ALA A 32 0.29 5.27 -14.14
N TYR A 33 1.16 6.27 -13.94
CA TYR A 33 1.22 7.45 -14.81
C TYR A 33 1.55 7.08 -16.25
N LEU A 34 2.56 6.23 -16.45
CA LEU A 34 2.91 5.72 -17.77
C LEU A 34 1.76 4.97 -18.44
N GLN A 35 1.02 4.17 -17.67
CA GLN A 35 -0.10 3.42 -18.20
C GLN A 35 -1.30 4.31 -18.56
N VAL A 36 -1.56 5.38 -17.80
CA VAL A 36 -2.55 6.40 -18.23
C VAL A 36 -2.13 7.03 -19.56
N ILE A 37 -0.85 7.38 -19.71
CA ILE A 37 -0.34 7.94 -20.98
C ILE A 37 -0.43 6.90 -22.11
N ASP A 38 -0.22 5.62 -21.78
CA ASP A 38 -0.39 4.50 -22.72
C ASP A 38 -1.83 4.35 -23.20
N SER A 39 -2.82 4.63 -22.36
CA SER A 39 -4.21 4.64 -22.80
C SER A 39 -4.51 5.72 -23.86
N ILE A 40 -3.73 6.80 -23.89
CA ILE A 40 -3.90 7.88 -24.87
C ILE A 40 -3.20 7.53 -26.20
N TYR A 41 -1.96 7.05 -26.13
CA TYR A 41 -1.11 6.90 -27.32
C TYR A 41 -0.90 5.46 -27.80
N GLY A 42 -1.04 4.46 -26.92
CA GLY A 42 -0.89 3.04 -27.23
C GLY A 42 0.52 2.58 -27.60
N ASP A 43 1.52 3.45 -27.59
CA ASP A 43 2.89 3.17 -28.03
C ASP A 43 3.94 3.28 -26.91
N ILE A 44 3.50 3.28 -25.64
CA ILE A 44 4.42 3.25 -24.51
C ILE A 44 5.04 1.86 -24.41
N PRO A 45 6.37 1.74 -24.18
CA PRO A 45 7.03 0.45 -24.06
C PRO A 45 6.71 -0.20 -22.71
N MET A 46 5.45 -0.65 -22.51
CA MET A 46 4.94 -1.21 -21.26
C MET A 46 5.74 -2.40 -20.74
N ALA A 47 6.40 -3.17 -21.63
CA ALA A 47 7.30 -4.25 -21.24
C ALA A 47 8.54 -3.78 -20.44
N ARG A 48 8.91 -2.49 -20.54
CA ARG A 48 10.02 -1.88 -19.77
C ARG A 48 9.53 -1.15 -18.53
N VAL A 49 8.22 -0.98 -18.39
CA VAL A 49 7.61 -0.28 -17.26
C VAL A 49 7.51 -1.25 -16.09
N LYS A 50 8.07 -0.84 -14.95
CA LYS A 50 8.03 -1.62 -13.71
C LYS A 50 6.74 -1.30 -12.98
N MET A 51 5.69 -2.09 -13.22
CA MET A 51 4.38 -1.89 -12.56
C MET A 51 4.42 -2.18 -11.05
N ASN A 52 5.19 -3.19 -10.64
CA ASN A 52 5.37 -3.61 -9.23
C ASN A 52 6.71 -3.14 -8.65
N ALA A 53 7.15 -1.94 -9.01
CA ALA A 53 8.36 -1.36 -8.46
C ALA A 53 8.24 -1.22 -6.94
N LYS A 54 9.28 -1.59 -6.20
CA LYS A 54 9.32 -1.52 -4.72
C LYS A 54 10.36 -0.55 -4.19
N HIS A 55 11.39 -0.26 -4.99
CA HIS A 55 12.50 0.58 -4.58
C HIS A 55 12.61 1.87 -5.41
N GLU A 56 13.12 2.94 -4.81
CA GLU A 56 13.19 4.27 -5.44
C GLU A 56 13.96 4.26 -6.77
N TYR A 57 15.04 3.47 -6.87
CA TYR A 57 15.81 3.34 -8.13
C TYR A 57 14.97 2.76 -9.28
N GLU A 58 13.94 1.98 -8.96
CA GLU A 58 12.99 1.43 -9.93
C GLU A 58 11.96 2.47 -10.37
N TYR A 59 11.51 3.33 -9.43
CA TYR A 59 10.66 4.47 -9.74
C TYR A 59 11.38 5.40 -10.73
N VAL A 60 12.65 5.71 -10.45
CA VAL A 60 13.50 6.53 -11.33
C VAL A 60 13.59 5.93 -12.74
N ALA A 61 13.65 4.60 -12.88
CA ALA A 61 13.63 3.94 -14.19
C ALA A 61 12.31 4.20 -14.95
N ASN A 62 11.16 4.14 -14.26
CA ASN A 62 9.87 4.54 -14.84
C ASN A 62 9.86 6.02 -15.25
N TYR A 63 10.34 6.94 -14.40
CA TYR A 63 10.38 8.36 -14.75
C TYR A 63 11.28 8.67 -15.95
N LYS A 64 12.39 7.94 -16.16
CA LYS A 64 13.20 8.07 -17.39
C LYS A 64 12.42 7.69 -18.65
N ILE A 65 11.58 6.66 -18.58
CA ILE A 65 10.67 6.30 -19.67
C ILE A 65 9.67 7.45 -19.89
N MET A 66 9.07 7.97 -18.83
CA MET A 66 8.08 9.04 -18.93
C MET A 66 8.66 10.34 -19.52
N GLN A 67 9.86 10.73 -19.13
CA GLN A 67 10.59 11.87 -19.72
C GLN A 67 10.82 11.68 -21.22
N THR A 68 11.21 10.47 -21.64
CA THR A 68 11.41 10.14 -23.05
C THR A 68 10.10 10.26 -23.84
N VAL A 69 9.01 9.76 -23.27
CA VAL A 69 7.66 9.86 -23.86
C VAL A 69 7.22 11.31 -23.99
N PHE A 70 7.36 12.12 -22.93
CA PHE A 70 6.98 13.54 -22.95
C PHE A 70 7.75 14.31 -24.01
N LYS A 71 9.06 14.06 -24.13
CA LYS A 71 9.90 14.66 -25.17
C LYS A 71 9.43 14.27 -26.57
N ASN A 72 9.17 12.98 -26.82
CA ASN A 72 8.77 12.49 -28.13
C ASN A 72 7.38 12.98 -28.55
N LYS A 73 6.45 13.08 -27.58
CA LYS A 73 5.07 13.54 -27.80
C LYS A 73 4.92 15.06 -27.70
N LYS A 74 6.00 15.80 -27.40
CA LYS A 74 6.03 17.26 -27.22
C LYS A 74 5.05 17.74 -26.14
N ILE A 75 5.07 17.06 -25.00
CA ILE A 75 4.28 17.44 -23.82
C ILE A 75 5.11 18.42 -22.99
N ASP A 76 4.71 19.69 -22.95
CA ASP A 76 5.45 20.78 -22.30
C ASP A 76 5.31 20.84 -20.76
N LYS A 77 4.75 19.80 -20.14
CA LYS A 77 4.62 19.71 -18.67
C LYS A 77 5.96 19.28 -18.04
N PRO A 78 6.56 20.09 -17.14
CA PRO A 78 7.73 19.65 -16.38
C PRO A 78 7.38 18.49 -15.44
N ILE A 79 8.27 17.50 -15.36
CA ILE A 79 8.14 16.33 -14.49
C ILE A 79 9.10 16.52 -13.29
N PRO A 80 8.59 16.85 -12.08
CA PRO A 80 9.43 17.03 -10.90
C PRO A 80 9.81 15.67 -10.29
N VAL A 81 10.67 14.92 -11.00
CA VAL A 81 11.03 13.53 -10.66
C VAL A 81 11.46 13.38 -9.20
N GLU A 82 12.36 14.25 -8.72
CA GLU A 82 12.88 14.22 -7.34
C GLU A 82 11.80 14.31 -6.26
N LYS A 83 10.68 14.99 -6.55
CA LYS A 83 9.56 15.11 -5.63
C LYS A 83 8.61 13.91 -5.73
N LEU A 84 8.32 13.48 -6.96
CA LEU A 84 7.36 12.40 -7.20
C LEU A 84 7.89 11.04 -6.72
N VAL A 85 9.18 10.74 -6.93
CA VAL A 85 9.79 9.47 -6.48
C VAL A 85 9.82 9.31 -4.96
N LYS A 86 9.67 10.39 -4.20
CA LYS A 86 9.54 10.35 -2.74
C LYS A 86 8.13 9.98 -2.27
N CYS A 87 7.23 9.70 -3.20
CA CYS A 87 5.85 9.28 -2.93
C CYS A 87 5.08 10.24 -2.01
N LYS A 88 5.43 11.54 -2.01
CA LYS A 88 4.73 12.55 -1.21
C LYS A 88 3.34 12.82 -1.76
N MET A 89 2.35 12.87 -0.88
CA MET A 89 0.93 13.01 -1.22
C MET A 89 0.62 14.27 -2.03
N GLN A 90 1.11 15.44 -1.61
CA GLN A 90 0.83 16.71 -2.30
C GLN A 90 1.39 16.72 -3.73
N ASP A 91 2.66 16.36 -3.91
CA ASP A 91 3.32 16.36 -5.21
C ASP A 91 2.65 15.38 -6.19
N ASN A 92 2.32 14.18 -5.71
CA ASN A 92 1.65 13.16 -6.52
C ASN A 92 0.19 13.50 -6.81
N LEU A 93 -0.51 14.17 -5.90
CA LEU A 93 -1.87 14.64 -6.13
C LEU A 93 -1.92 15.74 -7.19
N GLU A 94 -1.01 16.71 -7.12
CA GLU A 94 -0.91 17.78 -8.13
C GLU A 94 -0.63 17.18 -9.52
N PHE A 95 0.31 16.24 -9.61
CA PHE A 95 0.63 15.59 -10.87
C PHE A 95 -0.52 14.73 -11.40
N LEU A 96 -1.20 13.97 -10.53
CA LEU A 96 -2.37 13.16 -10.90
C LEU A 96 -3.55 14.03 -11.37
N GLN A 97 -3.80 15.17 -10.73
CA GLN A 97 -4.81 16.14 -11.18
C GLN A 97 -4.49 16.70 -12.58
N TRP A 98 -3.23 17.05 -12.82
CA TRP A 98 -2.80 17.47 -14.15
C TRP A 98 -2.97 16.34 -15.17
N LEU A 99 -2.55 15.12 -14.82
CA LEU A 99 -2.63 13.97 -15.70
C LEU A 99 -4.07 13.61 -16.07
N LYS A 100 -5.01 13.73 -15.12
CA LYS A 100 -6.45 13.58 -15.40
C LYS A 100 -6.95 14.58 -16.43
N ARG A 101 -6.63 15.86 -16.26
CA ARG A 101 -7.01 16.91 -17.23
C ARG A 101 -6.36 16.66 -18.60
N PHE A 102 -5.11 16.22 -18.61
CA PHE A 102 -4.40 15.86 -19.83
C PHE A 102 -5.09 14.68 -20.52
N TRP A 103 -5.47 13.64 -19.77
CA TRP A 103 -6.21 12.50 -20.29
C TRP A 103 -7.57 12.90 -20.85
N ASP A 104 -8.36 13.68 -20.12
CA ASP A 104 -9.66 14.18 -20.58
C ASP A 104 -9.59 14.97 -21.89
N ALA A 105 -8.48 15.69 -22.11
CA ALA A 105 -8.27 16.50 -23.30
C ALA A 105 -7.72 15.72 -24.50
N ASN A 106 -7.06 14.57 -24.28
CA ASN A 106 -6.30 13.88 -25.33
C ASN A 106 -6.80 12.45 -25.62
N TYR A 107 -7.61 11.87 -24.73
CA TYR A 107 -8.17 10.54 -24.97
C TYR A 107 -9.19 10.61 -26.11
N ALA A 108 -8.87 9.96 -27.23
CA ALA A 108 -9.68 10.03 -28.46
C ALA A 108 -10.98 9.21 -28.39
N GLY A 109 -11.23 8.52 -27.26
CA GLY A 109 -12.25 7.49 -27.16
C GLY A 109 -11.76 6.16 -27.74
N GLY A 110 -12.19 5.05 -27.14
CA GLY A 110 -11.77 3.71 -27.52
C GLY A 110 -11.84 2.73 -26.35
N GLU A 111 -11.70 1.45 -26.66
CA GLU A 111 -11.50 0.41 -25.64
C GLU A 111 -10.01 0.32 -25.30
N TYR A 112 -9.69 0.39 -24.01
CA TYR A 112 -8.32 0.22 -23.51
C TYR A 112 -8.29 -0.94 -22.52
N ASP A 113 -7.68 -2.05 -22.90
CA ASP A 113 -7.47 -3.20 -22.01
C ASP A 113 -6.16 -3.04 -21.24
N ALA A 114 -6.25 -2.45 -20.06
CA ALA A 114 -5.11 -2.20 -19.19
C ALA A 114 -4.38 -3.49 -18.77
N VAL A 115 -5.09 -4.60 -18.56
CA VAL A 115 -4.47 -5.87 -18.12
C VAL A 115 -3.71 -6.53 -19.26
N ALA A 116 -4.27 -6.55 -20.47
CA ALA A 116 -3.57 -7.04 -21.64
C ALA A 116 -2.30 -6.22 -21.95
N ARG A 117 -2.35 -4.89 -21.76
CA ARG A 117 -1.17 -4.02 -21.93
C ARG A 117 -0.06 -4.30 -20.93
N ARG A 118 -0.39 -4.79 -19.73
CA ARG A 118 0.57 -5.32 -18.73
C ARG A 118 0.98 -6.77 -18.99
N LYS A 119 0.46 -7.41 -20.04
CA LYS A 119 0.62 -8.86 -20.32
C LYS A 119 0.17 -9.74 -19.15
N GLY A 120 -0.90 -9.33 -18.45
CA GLY A 120 -1.42 -10.07 -17.30
C GLY A 120 -0.57 -9.95 -16.02
N ALA A 121 0.48 -9.13 -16.00
CA ALA A 121 1.20 -8.86 -14.77
C ALA A 121 0.25 -8.17 -13.77
N PRO A 122 0.08 -8.72 -12.55
CA PRO A 122 -0.66 -8.03 -11.51
C PRO A 122 0.03 -6.70 -11.24
N ALA A 123 -0.76 -5.65 -11.05
CA ALA A 123 -0.25 -4.36 -10.64
C ALA A 123 -0.59 -4.20 -9.17
N ASP A 124 0.23 -4.83 -8.34
CA ASP A 124 0.06 -4.77 -6.90
C ASP A 124 0.33 -3.33 -6.45
N PRO A 125 -0.45 -2.81 -5.49
CA PRO A 125 -0.15 -1.53 -4.90
C PRO A 125 1.30 -1.53 -4.38
N PRO A 126 2.16 -0.58 -4.81
CA PRO A 126 3.51 -0.49 -4.29
C PRO A 126 3.44 -0.31 -2.77
N ALA A 127 4.33 -1.00 -2.05
CA ALA A 127 4.45 -0.88 -0.61
C ALA A 127 4.76 0.59 -0.28
N THR A 128 3.75 1.35 0.12
CA THR A 128 3.93 2.75 0.46
C THR A 128 4.76 2.82 1.72
N LEU A 129 5.90 3.50 1.68
CA LEU A 129 6.55 4.06 2.86
C LEU A 129 5.68 5.23 3.36
N ALA A 130 4.65 4.93 4.17
CA ALA A 130 3.81 5.94 4.81
C ALA A 130 3.34 5.43 6.18
N PRO A 131 3.26 6.31 7.19
CA PRO A 131 3.20 5.93 8.60
C PRO A 131 1.90 5.21 8.94
N ILE A 132 2.02 4.22 9.82
CA ILE A 132 0.94 3.38 10.31
C ILE A 132 -0.03 4.28 11.09
N ALA A 133 -1.23 4.47 10.56
CA ALA A 133 -2.33 5.03 11.34
C ALA A 133 -2.88 3.92 12.25
N ALA A 134 -2.85 4.16 13.56
CA ALA A 134 -3.31 3.23 14.58
C ALA A 134 -4.80 2.85 14.39
N PRO A 135 -5.20 1.60 14.68
CA PRO A 135 -6.61 1.20 14.64
C PRO A 135 -7.33 1.75 15.87
N GLY A 136 -8.09 2.83 15.66
CA GLY A 136 -9.00 3.40 16.64
C GLY A 136 -10.22 2.49 16.86
N ARG A 137 -10.24 1.87 18.03
CA ARG A 137 -11.35 1.22 18.77
C ARG A 137 -12.77 1.44 18.22
N SER A 138 -13.42 0.35 17.80
CA SER A 138 -14.87 0.24 17.66
C SER A 138 -15.53 0.19 19.04
N ALA A 139 -16.31 1.21 19.40
CA ALA A 139 -17.27 1.16 20.50
C ALA A 139 -18.68 1.00 19.91
N ALA A 140 -19.33 -0.11 20.23
CA ALA A 140 -20.76 -0.30 20.02
C ALA A 140 -21.53 0.13 21.28
N ALA A 141 -22.61 0.91 21.13
CA ALA A 141 -23.94 0.57 21.66
C ALA A 141 -24.95 1.76 21.61
N ALA A 142 -26.08 1.46 20.97
CA ALA A 142 -27.48 1.72 21.35
C ALA A 142 -28.20 3.05 21.01
N PRO A 143 -29.55 2.98 20.79
CA PRO A 143 -30.32 3.94 19.99
C PRO A 143 -31.33 4.78 20.80
N ALA A 144 -31.75 5.93 20.29
CA ALA A 144 -32.95 6.62 20.79
C ALA A 144 -33.58 7.59 19.76
N GLY A 145 -34.82 7.27 19.34
CA GLY A 145 -35.98 8.17 19.46
C GLY A 145 -36.17 9.42 18.57
N ARG A 146 -36.96 9.24 17.50
CA ARG A 146 -38.17 10.01 17.09
C ARG A 146 -38.12 11.52 16.74
N ALA A 147 -38.45 11.82 15.47
CA ALA A 147 -39.75 12.34 14.98
C ALA A 147 -39.71 13.59 14.05
N GLY A 148 -40.38 13.48 12.89
CA GLY A 148 -41.19 14.57 12.31
C GLY A 148 -40.75 15.11 10.94
N GLY A 149 -41.52 14.82 9.89
CA GLY A 149 -41.45 15.55 8.61
C GLY A 149 -41.97 14.76 7.39
N ARG A 150 -43.27 14.86 7.11
CA ARG A 150 -43.96 14.22 5.97
C ARG A 150 -43.82 15.07 4.71
N THR A 151 -43.47 14.45 3.57
CA THR A 151 -44.02 14.80 2.25
C THR A 151 -44.27 13.49 1.46
N PRO A 152 -45.40 13.36 0.73
CA PRO A 152 -45.73 12.15 -0.03
C PRO A 152 -45.53 12.34 -1.54
N VAL A 153 -45.07 11.29 -2.23
CA VAL A 153 -45.63 10.77 -3.50
C VAL A 153 -44.77 9.60 -4.00
N SER A 154 -45.42 8.42 -4.06
CA SER A 154 -45.30 7.32 -5.04
C SER A 154 -43.92 7.05 -5.67
N GLY A 155 -43.30 5.88 -5.58
CA GLY A 155 -43.72 4.55 -5.13
C GLY A 155 -42.70 3.50 -5.59
N HIS A 156 -42.69 2.37 -4.89
CA HIS A 156 -42.05 1.08 -5.20
C HIS A 156 -40.56 0.84 -4.85
N ARG A 157 -40.45 0.14 -3.72
CA ARG A 157 -39.55 -0.97 -3.38
C ARG A 157 -38.25 -0.64 -2.63
N SER A 158 -38.36 -0.70 -1.30
CA SER A 158 -37.40 -1.46 -0.49
C SER A 158 -37.21 -2.85 -1.12
N GLY A 159 -35.97 -3.20 -1.40
CA GLY A 159 -35.61 -4.52 -1.91
C GLY A 159 -34.09 -4.63 -2.03
N THR A 160 -33.49 -5.18 -0.96
CA THR A 160 -32.17 -5.83 -0.89
C THR A 160 -30.94 -4.99 -1.29
N PRO A 161 -29.88 -4.88 -0.44
CA PRO A 161 -28.57 -4.56 -1.00
C PRO A 161 -28.30 -5.59 -2.11
N ASN A 162 -27.83 -5.15 -3.29
CA ASN A 162 -27.53 -6.04 -4.42
C ASN A 162 -26.78 -7.25 -3.88
N ASP A 163 -27.43 -8.41 -3.86
CA ASP A 163 -26.89 -9.63 -3.21
C ASP A 163 -25.52 -9.98 -3.81
N ALA A 164 -25.32 -9.65 -5.09
CA ALA A 164 -24.04 -9.71 -5.78
C ALA A 164 -22.94 -8.79 -5.20
N VAL A 165 -23.28 -7.58 -4.77
CA VAL A 165 -22.33 -6.65 -4.13
C VAL A 165 -21.99 -7.11 -2.72
N VAL A 166 -22.98 -7.61 -1.97
CA VAL A 166 -22.75 -8.18 -0.63
C VAL A 166 -21.89 -9.44 -0.71
N GLN A 167 -22.14 -10.31 -1.69
CA GLN A 167 -21.33 -11.51 -1.93
C GLN A 167 -19.89 -11.14 -2.36
N ALA A 168 -19.72 -10.14 -3.22
CA ALA A 168 -18.39 -9.66 -3.62
C ALA A 168 -17.60 -9.09 -2.44
N LEU A 169 -18.24 -8.26 -1.60
CA LEU A 169 -17.63 -7.71 -0.39
C LEU A 169 -17.27 -8.81 0.63
N ASN A 170 -18.16 -9.79 0.83
CA ASN A 170 -17.88 -10.93 1.70
C ASN A 170 -16.71 -11.79 1.18
N GLY A 171 -16.60 -11.95 -0.15
CA GLY A 171 -15.46 -12.62 -0.78
C GLY A 171 -14.15 -11.88 -0.51
N GLN A 172 -14.14 -10.55 -0.68
CA GLN A 172 -12.97 -9.72 -0.42
C GLN A 172 -12.57 -9.75 1.06
N VAL A 173 -13.52 -9.74 1.99
CA VAL A 173 -13.26 -9.89 3.43
C VAL A 173 -12.65 -11.26 3.73
N ALA A 174 -13.15 -12.33 3.12
CA ALA A 174 -12.61 -13.67 3.30
C ALA A 174 -11.16 -13.78 2.79
N GLU A 175 -10.88 -13.21 1.62
CA GLU A 175 -9.53 -13.19 1.03
C GLU A 175 -8.55 -12.38 1.90
N LEU A 176 -8.96 -11.19 2.36
CA LEU A 176 -8.14 -10.38 3.27
C LEU A 176 -7.87 -11.09 4.58
N ASN A 177 -8.87 -11.78 5.15
CA ASN A 177 -8.68 -12.56 6.37
C ASN A 177 -7.68 -13.71 6.15
N GLN A 178 -7.74 -14.39 4.99
CA GLN A 178 -6.75 -15.42 4.66
C GLN A 178 -5.34 -14.84 4.52
N HIS A 179 -5.20 -13.66 3.91
CA HIS A 179 -3.91 -12.97 3.82
C HIS A 179 -3.39 -12.54 5.19
N LEU A 180 -4.25 -12.02 6.06
CA LEU A 180 -3.85 -11.65 7.43
C LEU A 180 -3.35 -12.86 8.21
N VAL A 181 -4.06 -13.99 8.16
CA VAL A 181 -3.61 -15.24 8.80
C VAL A 181 -2.29 -15.72 8.20
N GLY A 182 -2.08 -15.57 6.90
CA GLY A 182 -0.80 -15.87 6.26
C GLY A 182 0.33 -14.99 6.79
N LEU A 183 0.11 -13.68 6.88
CA LEU A 183 1.07 -12.72 7.40
C LEU A 183 1.36 -12.91 8.89
N GLU A 184 0.35 -13.27 9.70
CA GLU A 184 0.53 -13.60 11.11
C GLU A 184 1.42 -14.83 11.27
N LYS A 185 1.21 -15.87 10.48
CA LYS A 185 2.09 -17.06 10.48
C LYS A 185 3.52 -16.73 10.05
N GLU A 186 3.69 -15.88 9.03
CA GLU A 186 5.01 -15.43 8.61
C GLU A 186 5.69 -14.60 9.70
N ARG A 187 4.96 -13.67 10.34
CA ARG A 187 5.45 -12.89 11.47
C ARG A 187 5.93 -13.80 12.59
N ASP A 188 5.11 -14.74 13.02
CA ASP A 188 5.42 -15.65 14.12
C ASP A 188 6.62 -16.54 13.77
N PHE A 189 6.67 -17.05 12.53
CA PHE A 189 7.80 -17.83 12.03
C PHE A 189 9.13 -17.07 12.06
N TYR A 190 9.15 -15.79 11.69
CA TYR A 190 10.38 -14.99 11.77
C TYR A 190 10.71 -14.58 13.21
N PHE A 191 9.70 -14.28 14.02
CA PHE A 191 9.88 -13.98 15.44
C PHE A 191 10.50 -15.14 16.20
N GLU A 192 9.98 -16.37 16.04
CA GLU A 192 10.53 -17.58 16.66
C GLU A 192 12.01 -17.77 16.28
N LYS A 193 12.37 -17.59 15.00
CA LYS A 193 13.77 -17.69 14.56
C LYS A 193 14.67 -16.64 15.20
N LEU A 194 14.21 -15.40 15.28
CA LEU A 194 14.97 -14.32 15.92
C LEU A 194 15.11 -14.57 17.41
N ARG A 195 14.08 -15.11 18.07
CA ARG A 195 14.11 -15.50 19.48
C ARG A 195 15.09 -16.64 19.73
N ASP A 196 15.13 -17.66 18.87
CA ASP A 196 16.12 -18.74 18.95
C ASP A 196 17.56 -18.20 18.81
N ILE A 197 17.78 -17.29 17.87
CA ILE A 197 19.09 -16.63 17.68
C ILE A 197 19.45 -15.80 18.91
N GLU A 198 18.51 -15.05 19.46
CA GLU A 198 18.72 -14.23 20.67
C GLU A 198 19.16 -15.10 21.85
N ILE A 199 18.47 -16.20 22.11
CA ILE A 199 18.82 -17.15 23.18
C ILE A 199 20.24 -17.70 22.98
N LEU A 200 20.58 -18.11 21.75
CA LEU A 200 21.91 -18.62 21.43
C LEU A 200 23.01 -17.58 21.67
N VAL A 201 22.76 -16.33 21.27
CA VAL A 201 23.70 -15.21 21.45
C VAL A 201 23.88 -14.92 22.94
N GLN A 202 22.79 -14.78 23.70
CA GLN A 202 22.84 -14.52 25.15
C GLN A 202 23.61 -15.60 25.91
N GLN A 203 23.33 -16.89 25.65
CA GLN A 203 24.04 -18.01 26.30
C GLN A 203 25.54 -18.00 26.01
N LYS A 204 25.93 -17.67 24.76
CA LYS A 204 27.34 -17.59 24.39
C LYS A 204 28.03 -16.39 25.03
N MET A 205 27.38 -15.25 25.10
CA MET A 205 27.92 -14.06 25.75
C MET A 205 28.12 -14.29 27.25
N GLU A 206 27.16 -14.89 27.96
CA GLU A 206 27.29 -15.24 29.38
C GLU A 206 28.50 -16.18 29.63
N THR A 207 28.69 -17.16 28.75
CA THR A 207 29.83 -18.09 28.83
C THR A 207 31.16 -17.36 28.64
N LEU A 208 31.24 -16.44 27.68
CA LEU A 208 32.46 -15.66 27.40
C LEU A 208 32.76 -14.69 28.55
N GLU A 209 31.75 -14.02 29.09
CA GLU A 209 31.89 -13.10 30.22
C GLU A 209 32.45 -13.81 31.46
N ALA A 210 31.96 -15.02 31.77
CA ALA A 210 32.49 -15.84 32.86
C ALA A 210 34.00 -16.20 32.69
N SER A 211 34.49 -16.21 31.45
CA SER A 211 35.90 -16.44 31.11
C SER A 211 36.72 -15.15 30.92
N GLY A 212 36.10 -13.98 31.11
CA GLY A 212 36.71 -12.67 30.89
C GLY A 212 37.00 -12.37 29.41
N GLN A 213 36.31 -13.04 28.50
CA GLN A 213 36.41 -12.86 27.05
C GLN A 213 35.19 -12.11 26.53
N ASP A 214 35.34 -11.53 25.35
CA ASP A 214 34.32 -10.70 24.72
C ASP A 214 34.38 -10.89 23.20
N ASP A 215 33.24 -10.87 22.53
CA ASP A 215 33.10 -11.10 21.10
C ASP A 215 32.37 -9.91 20.46
N GLU A 216 33.07 -9.18 19.60
CA GLU A 216 32.53 -8.02 18.88
C GLU A 216 31.36 -8.41 17.97
N THR A 217 31.41 -9.59 17.34
CA THR A 217 30.35 -10.07 16.44
C THR A 217 29.06 -10.34 17.21
N LEU A 218 29.16 -10.98 18.40
CA LEU A 218 27.99 -11.23 19.24
C LEU A 218 27.34 -9.92 19.71
N ARG A 219 28.14 -8.90 20.05
CA ARG A 219 27.63 -7.56 20.39
C ARG A 219 26.95 -6.87 19.22
N GLU A 220 27.48 -6.99 18.01
CA GLU A 220 26.83 -6.45 16.81
C GLU A 220 25.49 -7.16 16.51
N ILE A 221 25.45 -8.48 16.63
CA ILE A 221 24.20 -9.25 16.48
C ILE A 221 23.18 -8.82 17.53
N GLN A 222 23.60 -8.70 18.80
CA GLN A 222 22.74 -8.24 19.89
C GLN A 222 22.18 -6.83 19.62
N LYS A 223 23.03 -5.93 19.14
CA LYS A 223 22.63 -4.58 18.75
C LYS A 223 21.59 -4.58 17.62
N ILE A 224 21.70 -5.47 16.64
CA ILE A 224 20.71 -5.61 15.56
C ILE A 224 19.37 -6.11 16.14
N LEU A 225 19.41 -7.15 16.98
CA LEU A 225 18.20 -7.74 17.56
C LEU A 225 17.41 -6.76 18.44
N TYR A 226 18.10 -5.88 19.16
CA TYR A 226 17.46 -4.84 19.99
C TYR A 226 17.36 -3.47 19.32
N SER A 227 17.73 -3.35 18.04
CA SER A 227 17.54 -2.09 17.33
C SER A 227 16.05 -1.84 17.12
N THR A 228 15.57 -0.68 17.55
CA THR A 228 14.20 -0.22 17.30
C THR A 228 14.19 0.77 16.14
N GLU A 229 13.25 0.64 15.20
CA GLU A 229 12.94 1.71 14.26
C GLU A 229 11.98 2.71 14.92
N GLU A 230 12.06 4.01 14.59
CA GLU A 230 11.11 5.04 15.05
C GLU A 230 9.66 4.62 14.68
N GLY A 231 8.93 4.11 15.67
CA GLY A 231 7.55 3.59 15.51
C GLY A 231 7.36 2.10 15.81
N PHE A 232 8.43 1.36 16.13
CA PHE A 232 8.39 -0.01 16.66
C PHE A 232 8.92 0.01 18.11
N GLU A 233 8.23 0.74 18.99
CA GLU A 233 8.46 0.60 20.43
C GLU A 233 7.81 -0.70 20.90
N VAL A 234 8.60 -1.57 21.54
CA VAL A 234 8.05 -2.63 22.40
C VAL A 234 7.20 -1.90 23.45
N PRO A 235 5.89 -2.19 23.59
CA PRO A 235 5.11 -1.60 24.66
C PRO A 235 5.83 -1.83 25.99
N GLU A 236 6.08 -0.76 26.74
CA GLU A 236 6.61 -0.81 28.10
C GLU A 236 5.66 -1.67 28.97
N GLY A 237 5.89 -2.97 29.03
CA GLY A 237 4.98 -3.93 29.64
C GLY A 237 5.37 -5.40 29.51
N GLU A 238 6.24 -5.77 28.58
CA GLU A 238 6.77 -7.15 28.47
C GLU A 238 8.20 -7.32 29.00
N GLU A 239 8.80 -6.27 29.56
CA GLU A 239 9.97 -6.41 30.44
C GLU A 239 9.51 -6.82 31.85
N GLY A 240 9.21 -8.11 32.05
CA GLY A 240 9.02 -8.66 33.41
C GLY A 240 7.87 -9.64 33.62
N GLY A 241 7.29 -10.23 32.57
CA GLY A 241 6.36 -11.34 32.72
C GLY A 241 7.11 -12.65 32.92
N ALA A 242 7.09 -13.18 34.13
CA ALA A 242 7.54 -14.53 34.44
C ALA A 242 6.97 -15.54 33.43
N VAL A 243 7.83 -16.49 33.07
CA VAL A 243 7.48 -17.73 32.38
C VAL A 243 6.26 -18.34 33.10
N ASP A 244 5.08 -18.32 32.48
CA ASP A 244 4.03 -19.27 32.85
C ASP A 244 4.33 -20.56 32.10
N GLU A 245 5.12 -21.40 32.76
CA GLU A 245 5.20 -22.83 32.49
C GLU A 245 3.83 -23.47 32.79
N GLU A 246 2.84 -23.33 31.92
CA GLU A 246 1.70 -24.25 31.92
C GLU A 246 1.01 -24.25 30.56
N GLU A 247 1.33 -25.26 29.75
CA GLU A 247 0.35 -26.19 29.20
C GLU A 247 1.08 -27.31 28.43
N THR A 248 1.69 -28.22 29.20
CA THR A 248 1.73 -29.63 28.82
C THR A 248 0.30 -30.18 28.85
N PHE A 249 -0.27 -30.50 27.68
CA PHE A 249 -0.84 -31.82 27.36
C PHE A 249 -1.18 -31.96 25.87
#